data_AF-A0A838LJW2-F1
#
_entry.id   AF-A0A838LJW2-F1
#
_cell.length_a   1.000
_cell.length_b   1.000
_cell.length_c   1.000
_cell.angle_alpha   90.00
_cell.angle_beta   90.00
_cell.angle_gamma   90.00
#
_symmetry.space_group_name_H-M   'P 1'
#
loop_
_entity.id
_entity.type
_entity.pdbx_description
1 polymer ?
#
loop_
_entity_poly.entity_id
_entity_poly.type
_entity_poly.pdbx_seq_one_letter_code
_entity_poly.pdbx_strand_id
1 'polypeptide(L)'
;MDTTTTVIVVAVVVVLLIVAVAALLAARRNKAHRREQAAEVRAEAAAHTGTISSTREELAVAESRADMARAEAERAEREAAEARRELDMDRAIQEDRLREADAIDPDVDQRADDYEPRLDQVEGYEQEQGKHRTT
;
A
#
# COMPACT_ATOMS: atom_id res chain seq x y z
N MET A 1 70.74 44.28 30.79
CA MET A 1 70.12 42.97 30.48
C MET A 1 71.20 41.93 30.61
N ASP A 2 71.03 40.98 31.52
CA ASP A 2 72.04 39.94 31.75
C ASP A 2 72.09 39.01 30.54
N THR A 3 73.29 38.60 30.13
CA THR A 3 73.50 37.69 28.99
C THR A 3 72.65 36.44 29.11
N THR A 4 72.47 35.92 30.32
CA THR A 4 71.59 34.79 30.66
C THR A 4 70.12 35.09 30.33
N THR A 5 69.61 36.27 30.68
CA THR A 5 68.25 36.70 30.34
C THR A 5 68.06 36.80 28.83
N THR A 6 69.03 37.37 28.12
CA THR A 6 68.99 37.49 26.66
C THR A 6 68.96 36.11 25.98
N VAL A 7 69.78 35.16 26.44
CA VAL A 7 69.81 33.78 25.90
C VAL A 7 68.49 33.07 26.14
N ILE A 8 67.90 33.19 27.33
CA ILE A 8 66.60 32.57 27.65
C ILE A 8 65.49 33.15 26.77
N VAL A 9 65.45 34.48 26.60
CA VAL A 9 64.43 35.13 25.75
C VAL A 9 64.55 34.67 24.30
N VAL A 10 65.77 34.64 23.75
CA VAL A 10 65.99 34.16 22.37
C VAL A 10 65.58 32.70 22.22
N ALA A 11 65.93 31.84 23.18
CA ALA A 11 65.54 30.42 23.15
C ALA A 11 64.00 30.26 23.15
N VAL A 12 63.29 31.02 23.99
CA VAL A 12 61.81 30.99 24.03
C VAL A 12 61.20 31.47 22.71
N VAL A 13 61.72 32.53 22.10
CA VAL A 13 61.23 33.03 20.82
C VAL A 13 61.43 32.00 19.70
N VAL A 14 62.58 31.32 19.67
CA VAL A 14 62.85 30.25 18.70
C VAL A 14 61.88 29.08 18.88
N VAL A 15 61.63 28.66 20.13
CA VAL A 15 60.65 27.59 20.40
C VAL A 15 59.25 28.00 19.95
N LEU A 16 58.82 29.23 20.23
CA LEU A 16 57.52 29.75 19.79
C LEU A 16 57.38 29.77 18.27
N LEU A 17 58.45 30.17 17.55
CA LEU A 17 58.44 30.15 16.07
C LEU A 17 58.30 28.72 15.53
N ILE A 18 58.97 27.74 16.13
CA ILE A 18 58.87 26.32 15.71
C ILE A 18 57.44 25.81 15.92
N VAL A 19 56.82 26.10 17.07
CA VAL A 19 55.44 25.71 17.38
C VAL A 19 54.45 26.35 16.38
N ALA A 20 54.63 27.63 16.06
CA ALA A 20 53.76 28.34 15.11
C ALA A 20 53.81 27.72 13.69
N VAL A 21 55.00 27.38 13.21
CA VAL A 21 55.17 26.73 11.89
C VAL A 21 54.55 25.33 11.88
N ALA A 22 54.75 24.54 12.94
CA ALA A 22 54.15 23.21 13.05
C ALA A 22 52.61 23.27 13.05
N ALA A 23 52.01 24.22 13.77
CA ALA A 23 50.57 24.42 13.81
C ALA A 23 50.00 24.80 12.43
N LEU A 24 50.68 25.66 11.67
CA LEU A 24 50.25 26.07 10.34
C LEU A 24 50.25 24.90 9.34
N LEU A 25 51.28 24.05 9.40
CA LEU A 25 51.37 22.86 8.55
C LEU A 25 50.28 21.83 8.88
N ALA A 26 50.02 21.61 10.18
CA ALA A 26 48.94 20.74 10.64
C ALA A 26 47.56 21.25 10.19
N ALA A 27 47.31 22.57 10.32
CA ALA A 27 46.06 23.20 9.89
C ALA A 27 45.84 23.06 8.37
N ARG A 28 46.90 23.22 7.56
CA ARG A 28 46.83 23.02 6.10
C ARG A 28 46.49 21.57 5.73
N ARG A 29 47.11 20.59 6.39
CA ARG A 29 46.80 19.16 6.15
C ARG A 29 45.37 18.80 6.52
N ASN A 30 44.89 19.31 7.66
CA ASN A 30 43.52 19.04 8.09
C ASN A 30 42.47 19.63 7.12
N LYS A 31 42.75 20.79 6.53
CA LYS A 31 41.87 21.40 5.51
C LYS A 31 41.81 20.58 4.21
N ALA A 32 42.92 19.94 3.82
CA ALA A 32 42.95 19.05 2.67
C ALA A 32 42.13 17.78 2.93
N HIS A 33 42.34 17.11 4.07
CA HIS A 33 41.56 15.93 4.44
C HIS A 33 40.06 16.21 4.55
N ARG A 34 39.68 17.34 5.15
CA ARG A 34 38.26 17.74 5.22
C ARG A 34 37.65 17.98 3.84
N ARG A 35 38.43 18.47 2.87
CA ARG A 35 37.96 18.67 1.49
C ARG A 35 37.76 17.34 0.78
N GLU A 36 38.66 16.39 0.98
CA GLU A 36 38.58 15.04 0.42
C GLU A 36 37.37 14.28 0.99
N GLN A 37 37.19 14.27 2.31
CA GLN A 37 36.01 13.69 2.97
C GLN A 37 34.71 14.33 2.47
N ALA A 38 34.67 15.66 2.32
CA ALA A 38 33.50 16.34 1.78
C ALA A 38 33.23 16.00 0.31
N ALA A 39 34.27 15.68 -0.47
CA ALA A 39 34.10 15.23 -1.86
C ALA A 39 33.58 13.78 -1.91
N GLU A 40 34.08 12.91 -1.04
CA GLU A 40 33.64 11.52 -0.90
C GLU A 40 32.15 11.44 -0.51
N VAL A 41 31.73 12.17 0.53
CA VAL A 41 30.32 12.22 0.95
C VAL A 41 29.40 12.75 -0.17
N ARG A 42 29.86 13.72 -0.96
CA ARG A 42 29.08 14.21 -2.12
C ARG A 42 29.00 13.17 -3.24
N ALA A 43 30.07 12.43 -3.48
CA ALA A 43 30.08 11.35 -4.47
C ALA A 43 29.15 10.20 -4.05
N GLU A 44 29.16 9.83 -2.77
CA GLU A 44 28.27 8.81 -2.20
C GLU A 44 26.80 9.25 -2.26
N ALA A 45 26.51 10.52 -1.95
CA ALA A 45 25.16 11.09 -2.08
C ALA A 45 24.69 11.14 -3.55
N ALA A 46 25.58 11.48 -4.48
CA ALA A 46 25.27 11.47 -5.90
C ALA A 46 24.95 10.05 -6.41
N ALA A 47 25.69 9.04 -5.93
CA ALA A 47 25.40 7.64 -6.24
C ALA A 47 24.01 7.20 -5.74
N HIS A 48 23.62 7.62 -4.53
CA HIS A 48 22.31 7.32 -3.96
C HIS A 48 21.14 8.04 -4.67
N THR A 49 21.41 9.15 -5.37
CA THR A 49 20.36 9.91 -6.07
C THR A 49 19.72 9.09 -7.20
N GLY A 50 20.51 8.24 -7.88
CA GLY A 50 19.99 7.32 -8.90
C GLY A 50 19.01 6.30 -8.32
N THR A 51 19.34 5.71 -7.17
CA THR A 51 18.47 4.76 -6.45
C THR A 51 17.18 5.41 -5.98
N ILE A 52 17.23 6.66 -5.50
CA ILE A 52 16.01 7.38 -5.08
C ILE A 52 15.07 7.60 -6.27
N SER A 53 15.60 7.89 -7.46
CA SER A 53 14.78 8.07 -8.67
C SER A 53 14.08 6.77 -9.07
N SER A 54 14.81 5.65 -9.12
CA SER A 54 14.22 4.34 -9.47
C SER A 54 13.16 3.91 -8.47
N THR A 55 13.41 4.10 -7.17
CA THR A 55 12.42 3.79 -6.13
C THR A 55 11.17 4.65 -6.23
N ARG A 56 11.28 5.92 -6.65
CA ARG A 56 10.10 6.79 -6.89
C ARG A 56 9.25 6.30 -8.06
N GLU A 57 9.89 5.87 -9.14
CA GLU A 57 9.17 5.31 -10.29
C GLU A 57 8.46 4.00 -9.91
N GLU A 58 9.14 3.11 -9.20
CA GLU A 58 8.54 1.88 -8.67
C GLU A 58 7.35 2.16 -7.74
N LEU A 59 7.48 3.15 -6.86
CA LEU A 59 6.39 3.58 -5.98
C LEU A 59 5.19 4.08 -6.79
N ALA A 60 5.41 4.96 -7.78
CA ALA A 60 4.32 5.48 -8.61
C ALA A 60 3.60 4.37 -9.40
N VAL A 61 4.34 3.37 -9.89
CA VAL A 61 3.76 2.19 -10.54
C VAL A 61 2.95 1.36 -9.55
N ALA A 62 3.45 1.15 -8.34
CA ALA A 62 2.76 0.39 -7.30
C ALA A 62 1.46 1.10 -6.86
N GLU A 63 1.50 2.42 -6.67
CA GLU A 63 0.33 3.25 -6.35
C GLU A 63 -0.71 3.18 -7.45
N SER A 64 -0.31 3.35 -8.71
CA SER A 64 -1.21 3.24 -9.85
C SER A 64 -1.88 1.87 -9.93
N ARG A 65 -1.15 0.79 -9.67
CA ARG A 65 -1.71 -0.57 -9.62
C ARG A 65 -2.71 -0.73 -8.48
N ALA A 66 -2.42 -0.16 -7.31
CA ALA A 66 -3.34 -0.21 -6.18
C ALA A 66 -4.65 0.54 -6.47
N ASP A 67 -4.57 1.69 -7.13
CA ASP A 67 -5.76 2.47 -7.50
C ASP A 67 -6.61 1.76 -8.56
N MET A 68 -5.97 1.13 -9.55
CA MET A 68 -6.67 0.29 -10.53
C MET A 68 -7.40 -0.88 -9.87
N ALA A 69 -6.73 -1.58 -8.95
CA ALA A 69 -7.33 -2.70 -8.21
C ALA A 69 -8.53 -2.27 -7.36
N ARG A 70 -8.45 -1.09 -6.71
CA ARG A 70 -9.58 -0.51 -5.97
C ARG A 70 -10.75 -0.17 -6.88
N ALA A 71 -10.48 0.45 -8.03
CA ALA A 71 -11.52 0.79 -9.00
C ALA A 71 -12.20 -0.45 -9.58
N GLU A 72 -11.46 -1.53 -9.80
CA GLU A 72 -12.00 -2.82 -10.25
C GLU A 72 -12.86 -3.48 -9.16
N ALA A 73 -12.38 -3.50 -7.91
CA ALA A 73 -13.14 -4.00 -6.78
C ALA A 73 -14.47 -3.24 -6.60
N GLU A 74 -14.44 -1.91 -6.69
CA GLU A 74 -15.64 -1.09 -6.57
C GLU A 74 -16.66 -1.38 -7.70
N ARG A 75 -16.19 -1.64 -8.93
CA ARG A 75 -17.07 -2.06 -10.03
C ARG A 75 -17.71 -3.42 -9.75
N ALA A 76 -16.91 -4.39 -9.33
CA ALA A 76 -17.42 -5.73 -9.00
C ALA A 76 -18.44 -5.69 -7.85
N GLU A 77 -18.23 -4.84 -6.85
CA GLU A 77 -19.18 -4.64 -5.76
C GLU A 77 -20.51 -4.03 -6.25
N ARG A 78 -20.46 -3.05 -7.16
CA ARG A 78 -21.66 -2.47 -7.76
C ARG A 78 -22.44 -3.50 -8.58
N GLU A 79 -21.74 -4.27 -9.43
CA GLU A 79 -22.34 -5.34 -10.23
C GLU A 79 -23.00 -6.41 -9.34
N ALA A 80 -22.33 -6.82 -8.26
CA ALA A 80 -22.89 -7.76 -7.29
C ALA A 80 -24.12 -7.18 -6.57
N ALA A 81 -24.10 -5.88 -6.23
CA ALA A 81 -25.24 -5.22 -5.62
C ALA A 81 -26.43 -5.09 -6.57
N GLU A 82 -26.17 -4.86 -7.86
CA GLU A 82 -27.20 -4.85 -8.92
C GLU A 82 -27.82 -6.22 -9.10
N ALA A 83 -27.01 -7.27 -9.25
CA ALA A 83 -27.49 -8.64 -9.39
C ALA A 83 -28.33 -9.11 -8.19
N ARG A 84 -27.96 -8.69 -6.96
CA ARG A 84 -28.76 -8.97 -5.76
C ARG A 84 -30.14 -8.30 -5.82
N ARG A 85 -30.19 -7.03 -6.23
CA ARG A 85 -31.47 -6.31 -6.38
C ARG A 85 -32.35 -6.95 -7.45
N GLU A 86 -31.77 -7.36 -8.57
CA GLU A 86 -32.50 -8.05 -9.62
C GLU A 86 -33.09 -9.37 -9.12
N LEU A 87 -32.29 -10.18 -8.42
CA LEU A 87 -32.78 -11.42 -7.80
C LEU A 87 -33.92 -11.18 -6.80
N ASP A 88 -33.81 -10.15 -5.97
CA ASP A 88 -34.86 -9.81 -4.99
C ASP A 88 -36.14 -9.34 -5.69
N MET A 89 -36.03 -8.61 -6.80
CA MET A 89 -37.18 -8.23 -7.63
C MET A 89 -37.85 -9.43 -8.30
N ASP A 90 -37.06 -10.35 -8.86
CA ASP A 90 -37.56 -11.56 -9.50
C ASP A 90 -38.29 -12.46 -8.49
N ARG A 91 -37.76 -12.57 -7.26
CA ARG A 91 -38.45 -13.28 -6.16
C ARG A 91 -39.77 -12.62 -5.81
N ALA A 92 -39.81 -11.30 -5.67
CA ALA A 92 -41.04 -10.58 -5.38
C ALA A 92 -42.10 -10.79 -6.49
N ILE A 93 -41.69 -10.75 -7.76
CA ILE A 93 -42.59 -11.02 -8.90
C ILE A 93 -43.10 -12.46 -8.86
N GLN A 94 -42.23 -13.43 -8.52
CA GLN A 94 -42.62 -14.83 -8.39
C GLN A 94 -43.65 -15.02 -7.27
N GLU A 95 -43.40 -14.45 -6.09
CA GLU A 95 -44.32 -14.53 -4.95
C GLU A 95 -45.68 -13.88 -5.26
N ASP A 96 -45.69 -12.73 -5.92
CA ASP A 96 -46.93 -12.04 -6.32
C ASP A 96 -47.74 -12.90 -7.31
N ARG A 97 -47.08 -13.54 -8.27
CA ARG A 97 -47.75 -14.44 -9.23
C ARG A 97 -48.31 -15.69 -8.56
N LEU A 98 -47.57 -16.27 -7.61
CA LEU A 98 -48.06 -17.41 -6.83
C LEU A 98 -49.31 -17.02 -6.03
N ARG A 99 -49.28 -15.85 -5.39
CA ARG A 99 -50.45 -15.33 -4.66
C ARG A 99 -51.65 -15.07 -5.57
N GLU A 100 -51.43 -14.55 -6.76
CA GLU A 100 -52.51 -14.35 -7.74
C GLU A 100 -53.10 -15.68 -8.23
N ALA A 101 -52.26 -16.70 -8.44
CA ALA A 101 -52.71 -18.05 -8.79
C ALA A 101 -53.57 -18.66 -7.67
N ASP A 102 -53.09 -18.63 -6.43
CA ASP A 102 -53.82 -19.10 -5.24
C ASP A 102 -55.14 -18.32 -5.03
N ALA A 103 -55.20 -17.06 -5.46
CA ALA A 103 -56.40 -16.24 -5.37
C ALA A 103 -57.52 -16.71 -6.32
N ILE A 104 -57.15 -17.31 -7.45
CA ILE A 104 -58.05 -17.75 -8.51
C ILE A 104 -58.46 -19.21 -8.31
N ASP A 105 -57.60 -20.02 -7.68
CA ASP A 105 -57.84 -21.45 -7.49
C ASP A 105 -59.02 -21.71 -6.53
N PRO A 106 -60.14 -22.29 -7.01
CA PRO A 106 -61.30 -22.59 -6.18
C PRO A 106 -61.06 -23.72 -5.15
N ASP A 107 -59.97 -24.49 -5.30
CA ASP A 107 -59.59 -25.57 -4.38
C ASP A 107 -58.75 -25.06 -3.20
N VAL A 108 -58.29 -23.80 -3.22
CA VAL A 108 -57.55 -23.15 -2.12
C VAL A 108 -58.52 -22.48 -1.14
N ASP A 109 -58.63 -23.01 0.08
CA ASP A 109 -59.47 -22.44 1.15
C ASP A 109 -58.76 -21.28 1.87
N GLN A 110 -58.98 -20.06 1.39
CA GLN A 110 -58.39 -18.84 1.97
C GLN A 110 -58.96 -18.44 3.36
N ARG A 111 -59.87 -19.23 3.94
CA ARG A 111 -60.52 -18.95 5.23
C ARG A 111 -60.10 -19.89 6.35
N ALA A 112 -59.21 -20.85 6.08
CA ALA A 112 -58.71 -21.76 7.09
C ALA A 112 -57.60 -21.08 7.92
N ASP A 113 -57.67 -21.21 9.26
CA ASP A 113 -56.76 -20.56 10.22
C ASP A 113 -55.30 -21.08 10.14
N ASP A 114 -55.03 -22.08 9.30
CA ASP A 114 -53.77 -22.81 9.15
C ASP A 114 -53.03 -22.54 7.81
N TYR A 115 -53.33 -21.45 7.11
CA TYR A 115 -52.58 -21.04 5.91
C TYR A 115 -51.14 -20.59 6.26
N GLU A 116 -50.17 -21.49 6.07
CA GLU A 116 -48.75 -21.16 5.94
C GLU A 116 -48.33 -21.21 4.45
N PRO A 117 -47.79 -20.11 3.87
CA PRO A 117 -47.23 -20.12 2.52
C PRO A 117 -46.04 -21.09 2.47
N ARG A 118 -46.19 -22.23 1.79
CA ARG A 118 -45.13 -23.24 1.68
C ARG A 118 -44.16 -22.90 0.56
N LEU A 119 -42.93 -22.56 0.93
CA LEU A 119 -41.79 -22.30 0.03
C LEU A 119 -40.96 -23.57 -0.27
N ASP A 120 -41.42 -24.78 0.06
CA ASP A 120 -40.62 -26.01 0.12
C ASP A 120 -40.67 -26.90 -1.15
N GLN A 121 -41.32 -26.47 -2.22
CA GLN A 121 -41.50 -27.31 -3.41
C GLN A 121 -40.61 -26.89 -4.61
N VAL A 122 -39.32 -26.62 -4.38
CA VAL A 122 -38.33 -26.42 -5.46
C VAL A 122 -37.06 -27.27 -5.36
N GLU A 123 -36.78 -27.91 -4.22
CA GLU A 123 -35.55 -28.70 -4.05
C GLU A 123 -35.61 -30.14 -4.61
N GLY A 124 -36.77 -30.61 -5.08
CA GLY A 124 -36.99 -32.01 -5.46
C GLY A 124 -36.64 -32.41 -6.90
N TYR A 125 -36.47 -31.46 -7.82
CA TYR A 125 -36.46 -31.77 -9.26
C TYR A 125 -35.06 -31.91 -9.88
N GLU A 126 -34.01 -31.44 -9.21
CA GLU A 126 -32.64 -31.52 -9.76
C GLU A 126 -31.92 -32.84 -9.46
N GLN A 127 -32.36 -33.62 -8.46
CA GLN A 127 -31.66 -34.87 -8.10
C GLN A 127 -31.96 -36.08 -9.00
N GLU A 128 -33.08 -36.12 -9.71
CA GLU A 128 -33.43 -37.29 -10.55
C GLU A 128 -32.88 -37.25 -11.98
N GLN A 129 -32.55 -36.08 -12.53
CA GLN A 129 -32.08 -36.00 -13.93
C GLN A 129 -30.58 -36.25 -14.13
N GLY A 130 -29.79 -36.33 -13.06
CA GLY A 130 -28.35 -36.62 -13.13
C GLY A 130 -27.98 -38.10 -13.28
N LYS A 131 -28.91 -39.03 -13.02
CA LYS A 131 -28.56 -40.47 -12.88
C LYS A 131 -28.68 -41.31 -14.16
N HIS A 132 -29.16 -40.73 -15.26
CA HIS A 132 -29.41 -41.48 -16.52
C HIS A 132 -28.46 -41.16 -17.68
N ARG A 133 -27.34 -40.45 -17.45
CA ARG A 133 -26.43 -40.02 -18.52
C ARG A 133 -24.96 -40.38 -18.30
N THR A 134 -24.66 -41.59 -17.85
CA THR A 134 -23.33 -42.20 -18.06
C THR A 134 -23.44 -43.73 -18.08
N THR A 135 -23.63 -44.29 -19.27
CA THR A 135 -23.13 -45.61 -19.65
C THR A 135 -22.77 -45.56 -21.12
#